data_AF-A0AAV5PBC9-F1
#
_entry.id   AF-A0AAV5PBC9-F1
#
_cell.length_a   1.000
_cell.length_b   1.000
_cell.length_c   1.000
_cell.angle_alpha   90.00
_cell.angle_beta   90.00
_cell.angle_gamma   90.00
#
_symmetry.space_group_name_H-M   'P 1'
#
loop_
_entity.id
_entity.type
_entity.pdbx_description
1 polymer ?
#
loop_
_entity_poly.entity_id
_entity_poly.type
_entity_poly.pdbx_seq_one_letter_code
_entity_poly.pdbx_strand_id
1 'polypeptide(L)'
;MSLTSQTAPAAFLGRLDMKQKLGIASADDLWTWATEITERRRPSLGTAELPVGDEVVYRGQSHADFGLTSSLYRLCRKALPAGVKEKRLADVEAKVLAAMQGEGLGRRMSDGQLLSVLQHHGVPTRLIDFSRGPLEALYFAVEGRDDTDGRLFIVRAHGRTTSIATTMTLKAVNGDASLPWSSYARGSERAADPWTQTVALVDPEDLDPRMVAQRGVFLVGGLNRRSAGRSMLYKPAGSATASTQLAAELYADVTSLGINFTTTVHEPHQSWPASGWTIQIPSAWKSPIRDRLAGLPESIRRDTMYPPVDEVARLANYAVLEDLAQGSRL
;
A
#
# COMPACT_ATOMS: atom_id res chain seq x y z
N MET A 1 -22.54 3.77 -19.23
CA MET A 1 -21.82 4.99 -18.85
C MET A 1 -20.33 4.79 -19.10
N SER A 2 -19.72 5.64 -19.94
CA SER A 2 -18.27 5.67 -20.14
C SER A 2 -17.60 6.16 -18.85
N LEU A 3 -16.58 5.47 -18.38
CA LEU A 3 -15.83 5.87 -17.20
C LEU A 3 -14.90 7.03 -17.56
N THR A 4 -14.98 8.15 -16.84
CA THR A 4 -14.00 9.25 -16.99
C THR A 4 -12.70 8.88 -16.29
N SER A 5 -11.57 9.51 -16.65
CA SER A 5 -10.27 9.21 -16.03
C SER A 5 -10.24 9.43 -14.51
N GLN A 6 -11.09 10.30 -13.97
CA GLN A 6 -11.16 10.58 -12.53
C GLN A 6 -11.99 9.54 -11.76
N THR A 7 -13.06 8.99 -12.36
CA THR A 7 -13.97 8.04 -11.68
C THR A 7 -13.70 6.58 -12.04
N ALA A 8 -12.88 6.32 -13.05
CA ALA A 8 -12.59 4.97 -13.52
C ALA A 8 -11.94 4.06 -12.46
N PRO A 9 -10.93 4.50 -11.68
CA PRO A 9 -10.33 3.67 -10.64
C PRO A 9 -11.34 3.21 -9.59
N ALA A 10 -12.10 4.17 -9.06
CA ALA A 10 -13.16 3.95 -8.07
C ALA A 10 -14.19 2.93 -8.57
N ALA A 11 -14.73 3.16 -9.78
CA ALA A 11 -15.75 2.30 -10.36
C ALA A 11 -15.23 0.90 -10.72
N PHE A 12 -13.98 0.79 -11.15
CA PHE A 12 -13.35 -0.50 -11.43
C PHE A 12 -13.15 -1.30 -10.13
N LEU A 13 -12.52 -0.70 -9.12
CA LEU A 13 -12.26 -1.37 -7.84
C LEU A 13 -13.55 -1.65 -7.06
N GLY A 14 -14.57 -0.80 -7.14
CA GLY A 14 -15.89 -1.03 -6.54
C GLY A 14 -16.62 -2.25 -7.11
N ARG A 15 -16.39 -2.60 -8.38
CA ARG A 15 -16.95 -3.82 -8.99
C ARG A 15 -16.21 -5.10 -8.57
N LEU A 16 -15.05 -4.96 -7.95
CA LEU A 16 -14.22 -6.07 -7.48
C LEU A 16 -14.25 -6.19 -5.95
N ASP A 17 -15.27 -5.59 -5.33
CA ASP A 17 -15.45 -5.66 -3.89
C ASP A 17 -15.70 -7.10 -3.42
N MET A 18 -14.93 -7.52 -2.43
CA MET A 18 -14.97 -8.86 -1.85
C MET A 18 -16.05 -9.04 -0.78
N LYS A 19 -16.70 -7.96 -0.30
CA LYS A 19 -17.68 -8.00 0.81
C LYS A 19 -18.66 -9.18 0.70
N GLN A 20 -19.32 -9.33 -0.45
CA GLN A 20 -20.30 -10.41 -0.66
C GLN A 20 -19.70 -11.81 -0.53
N LYS A 21 -18.53 -12.05 -1.12
CA LYS A 21 -17.87 -13.37 -1.10
C LYS A 21 -17.31 -13.72 0.28
N LEU A 22 -16.87 -12.71 1.02
CA LEU A 22 -16.38 -12.82 2.39
C LEU A 22 -17.50 -12.82 3.44
N GLY A 23 -18.77 -12.67 3.01
CA GLY A 23 -19.89 -12.60 3.95
C GLY A 23 -19.89 -11.34 4.84
N ILE A 24 -19.23 -10.26 4.42
CA ILE A 24 -19.12 -9.01 5.18
C ILE A 24 -20.30 -8.10 4.82
N ALA A 25 -21.29 -8.01 5.71
CA ALA A 25 -22.48 -7.18 5.53
C ALA A 25 -22.55 -6.00 6.53
N SER A 26 -21.73 -6.02 7.57
CA SER A 26 -21.72 -5.02 8.66
C SER A 26 -20.31 -4.68 9.15
N ALA A 27 -20.21 -3.66 9.99
CA ALA A 27 -18.97 -3.33 10.71
C ALA A 27 -18.52 -4.49 11.62
N ASP A 28 -19.46 -5.26 12.17
CA ASP A 28 -19.19 -6.42 13.02
C ASP A 28 -18.59 -7.58 12.25
N ASP A 29 -19.09 -7.82 11.04
CA ASP A 29 -18.56 -8.85 10.15
C ASP A 29 -17.14 -8.49 9.71
N LEU A 30 -16.92 -7.21 9.35
CA LEU A 30 -15.59 -6.73 8.96
C LEU A 30 -14.59 -6.84 10.11
N TRP A 31 -15.02 -6.49 11.33
CA TRP A 31 -14.21 -6.64 12.54
C TRP A 31 -13.87 -8.11 12.80
N THR A 32 -14.88 -8.99 12.79
CA THR A 32 -14.71 -10.44 12.96
C THR A 32 -13.71 -10.99 11.95
N TRP A 33 -13.90 -10.70 10.67
CA TRP A 33 -12.97 -11.11 9.61
C TRP A 33 -11.54 -10.61 9.87
N ALA A 34 -11.35 -9.32 10.18
CA ALA A 34 -10.02 -8.76 10.40
C ALA A 34 -9.31 -9.37 11.61
N THR A 35 -10.04 -9.61 12.71
CA THR A 35 -9.49 -10.27 13.91
C THR A 35 -9.12 -11.72 13.66
N GLU A 36 -9.96 -12.50 12.98
CA GLU A 36 -9.67 -13.88 12.62
C GLU A 36 -8.41 -14.01 11.76
N ILE A 37 -8.27 -13.14 10.75
CA ILE A 37 -7.06 -13.09 9.91
C ILE A 37 -5.82 -12.70 10.73
N THR A 38 -5.96 -11.75 11.66
CA THR A 38 -4.86 -11.34 12.56
C THR A 38 -4.38 -12.51 13.43
N GLU A 39 -5.32 -13.28 13.94
CA GLU A 39 -5.09 -14.45 14.79
C GLU A 39 -4.74 -15.71 13.97
N ARG A 40 -4.57 -15.59 12.65
CA ARG A 40 -4.31 -16.69 11.71
C ARG A 40 -5.34 -17.82 11.81
N ARG A 41 -6.58 -17.48 12.16
CA ARG A 41 -7.73 -18.39 12.18
C ARG A 41 -8.36 -18.47 10.80
N ARG A 42 -8.98 -19.61 10.51
CA ARG A 42 -9.83 -19.76 9.32
C ARG A 42 -11.03 -18.80 9.46
N PRO A 43 -11.34 -17.99 8.43
CA PRO A 43 -12.50 -17.12 8.46
C PRO A 43 -13.80 -17.88 8.72
N SER A 44 -14.62 -17.39 9.63
CA SER A 44 -15.95 -17.95 9.93
C SER A 44 -17.05 -17.44 9.01
N LEU A 45 -16.76 -16.37 8.25
CA LEU A 45 -17.71 -15.68 7.39
C LEU A 45 -17.47 -15.98 5.91
N GLY A 46 -18.57 -16.05 5.17
CA GLY A 46 -18.56 -16.22 3.71
C GLY A 46 -18.07 -17.60 3.26
N THR A 47 -17.79 -17.71 1.96
CA THR A 47 -17.31 -18.96 1.33
C THR A 47 -15.94 -18.80 0.69
N ALA A 48 -15.41 -17.57 0.64
CA ALA A 48 -14.12 -17.28 0.03
C ALA A 48 -13.05 -17.12 1.11
N GLU A 49 -11.94 -17.82 0.94
CA GLU A 49 -10.77 -17.72 1.80
C GLU A 49 -9.68 -16.96 1.04
N LEU A 50 -9.32 -15.77 1.53
CA LEU A 50 -8.19 -15.02 0.99
C LEU A 50 -6.87 -15.66 1.43
N PRO A 51 -5.80 -15.55 0.64
CA PRO A 51 -4.50 -16.05 1.05
C PRO A 51 -4.02 -15.34 2.31
N VAL A 52 -3.30 -16.08 3.15
CA VAL A 52 -2.59 -15.58 4.34
C VAL A 52 -1.13 -16.02 4.25
N GLY A 53 -0.22 -15.23 4.80
CA GLY A 53 1.22 -15.51 4.73
C GLY A 53 2.05 -14.24 4.73
N ASP A 54 3.37 -14.40 4.78
CA ASP A 54 4.32 -13.27 4.85
C ASP A 54 4.39 -12.48 3.54
N GLU A 55 3.90 -13.07 2.44
CA GLU A 55 3.78 -12.42 1.13
C GLU A 55 2.48 -11.60 0.96
N VAL A 56 1.57 -11.66 1.95
CA VAL A 56 0.28 -10.98 1.94
C VAL A 56 0.34 -9.74 2.82
N VAL A 57 0.00 -8.60 2.23
CA VAL A 57 0.07 -7.30 2.89
C VAL A 57 -1.22 -6.52 2.70
N TYR A 58 -1.48 -5.61 3.65
CA TYR A 58 -2.74 -4.89 3.76
C TYR A 58 -2.51 -3.37 3.66
N ARG A 59 -3.42 -2.64 3.01
CA ARG A 59 -3.38 -1.17 3.00
C ARG A 59 -4.77 -0.60 3.14
N GLY A 60 -4.96 0.26 4.13
CA GLY A 60 -6.15 1.10 4.23
C GLY A 60 -6.00 2.41 3.48
N GLN A 61 -7.10 2.88 2.91
CA GLN A 61 -7.26 4.23 2.41
C GLN A 61 -8.57 4.81 2.94
N SER A 62 -8.52 5.99 3.54
CA SER A 62 -9.71 6.64 4.12
C SER A 62 -10.71 7.14 3.09
N HIS A 63 -10.41 7.02 1.79
CA HIS A 63 -11.29 7.43 0.70
C HIS A 63 -11.27 6.37 -0.41
N ALA A 64 -12.44 5.78 -0.69
CA ALA A 64 -12.58 4.59 -1.53
C ALA A 64 -12.38 4.85 -3.03
N ASP A 65 -12.46 6.11 -3.47
CA ASP A 65 -12.35 6.46 -4.89
C ASP A 65 -10.91 6.51 -5.43
N PHE A 66 -9.91 6.46 -4.55
CA PHE A 66 -8.52 6.50 -4.99
C PHE A 66 -8.03 5.11 -5.43
N GLY A 67 -7.32 5.08 -6.56
CA GLY A 67 -6.55 3.91 -6.98
C GLY A 67 -5.37 3.64 -6.04
N LEU A 68 -4.84 2.42 -6.10
CA LEU A 68 -3.63 2.01 -5.37
C LEU A 68 -2.37 2.55 -6.06
N THR A 69 -2.10 3.84 -5.86
CA THR A 69 -1.02 4.55 -6.56
C THR A 69 0.00 5.14 -5.58
N SER A 70 1.23 5.31 -6.04
CA SER A 70 2.25 6.04 -5.27
C SER A 70 2.01 7.56 -5.31
N SER A 71 2.51 8.26 -4.29
CA SER A 71 2.41 9.72 -4.20
C SER A 71 3.14 10.41 -5.35
N LEU A 72 4.31 9.89 -5.74
CA LEU A 72 5.06 10.38 -6.90
C LEU A 72 4.30 10.17 -8.22
N TYR A 73 3.63 9.02 -8.40
CA TYR A 73 2.80 8.80 -9.59
C TYR A 73 1.66 9.81 -9.67
N ARG A 74 0.92 10.04 -8.57
CA ARG A 74 -0.18 11.02 -8.53
C ARG A 74 0.29 12.42 -8.91
N LEU A 75 1.45 12.84 -8.40
CA LEU A 75 2.04 14.13 -8.72
C LEU A 75 2.40 14.22 -10.21
N CYS A 76 3.10 13.21 -10.74
CA CYS A 76 3.43 13.13 -12.16
C CYS A 76 2.17 13.12 -13.04
N ARG A 77 1.14 12.38 -12.65
CA ARG A 77 -0.12 12.23 -13.40
C ARG A 77 -0.88 13.55 -13.49
N LYS A 78 -0.90 14.32 -12.39
CA LYS A 78 -1.46 15.68 -12.36
C LYS A 78 -0.73 16.63 -13.31
N ALA A 79 0.60 16.52 -13.38
CA ALA A 79 1.43 17.33 -14.28
C ALA A 79 1.44 16.85 -15.74
N LEU A 80 1.13 15.56 -15.98
CA LEU A 80 1.17 14.90 -17.29
C LEU A 80 -0.17 14.20 -17.59
N PRO A 81 -1.21 14.95 -17.98
CA PRO A 81 -2.55 14.40 -18.25
C PRO A 81 -2.60 13.43 -19.44
N ALA A 82 -1.61 13.46 -20.34
CA ALA A 82 -1.51 12.50 -21.44
C ALA A 82 -1.01 11.11 -20.99
N GLY A 83 -0.50 10.97 -19.78
CA GLY A 83 0.02 9.73 -19.22
C GLY A 83 1.44 9.87 -18.67
N VAL A 84 1.77 9.04 -17.69
CA VAL A 84 3.11 8.98 -17.08
C VAL A 84 3.86 7.80 -17.68
N LYS A 85 5.12 8.01 -18.07
CA LYS A 85 6.03 6.95 -18.52
C LYS A 85 6.98 6.56 -17.40
N GLU A 86 7.40 5.30 -17.33
CA GLU A 86 8.35 4.81 -16.32
C GLU A 86 9.63 5.65 -16.25
N LYS A 87 10.24 5.92 -17.42
CA LYS A 87 11.42 6.78 -17.51
C LYS A 87 11.21 8.15 -16.84
N ARG A 88 10.04 8.76 -17.03
CA ARG A 88 9.75 10.07 -16.43
C ARG A 88 9.61 9.97 -14.92
N LEU A 89 9.00 8.90 -14.42
CA LEU A 89 8.90 8.64 -12.98
C LEU A 89 10.29 8.49 -12.35
N ALA A 90 11.18 7.73 -13.00
CA ALA A 90 12.57 7.54 -12.59
C ALA A 90 13.40 8.84 -12.64
N ASP A 91 13.24 9.64 -13.70
CA ASP A 91 13.92 10.94 -13.83
C ASP A 91 13.50 11.92 -12.72
N VAL A 92 12.23 11.90 -12.29
CA VAL A 92 11.76 12.75 -11.17
C VAL A 92 12.24 12.22 -9.82
N GLU A 93 12.20 10.91 -9.60
CA GLU A 93 12.75 10.28 -8.39
C GLU A 93 14.23 10.61 -8.19
N ALA A 94 15.05 10.48 -9.24
CA ALA A 94 16.46 10.84 -9.19
C ALA A 94 16.70 12.32 -8.83
N LYS A 95 15.83 13.22 -9.32
CA LYS A 95 15.89 14.65 -8.96
C LYS A 95 15.53 14.90 -7.50
N VAL A 96 14.53 14.19 -6.96
CA VAL A 96 14.17 14.27 -5.54
C VAL A 96 15.34 13.82 -4.67
N LEU A 97 15.93 12.65 -4.96
CA LEU A 97 17.08 12.14 -4.21
C LEU A 97 18.27 13.12 -4.26
N ALA A 98 18.64 13.60 -5.46
CA ALA A 98 19.74 14.54 -5.63
C ALA A 98 19.51 15.86 -4.87
N ALA A 99 18.28 16.39 -4.88
CA ALA A 99 17.93 17.59 -4.14
C ALA A 99 18.07 17.39 -2.62
N MET A 100 17.58 16.26 -2.09
CA MET A 100 17.66 15.97 -0.65
C MET A 100 19.10 15.69 -0.21
N GLN A 101 19.89 14.99 -1.03
CA GLN A 101 21.32 14.78 -0.80
C GLN A 101 22.10 16.11 -0.80
N GLY A 102 21.72 17.07 -1.65
CA GLY A 102 22.28 18.42 -1.66
C GLY A 102 22.09 19.17 -0.33
N GLU A 103 20.99 18.91 0.37
CA GLU A 103 20.72 19.43 1.72
C GLU A 103 21.38 18.59 2.84
N GLY A 104 22.19 17.60 2.49
CA GLY A 104 22.93 16.75 3.43
C GLY A 104 22.11 15.64 4.08
N LEU A 105 20.87 15.40 3.62
CA LEU A 105 20.08 14.23 4.00
C LEU A 105 20.67 12.96 3.36
N GLY A 106 20.52 11.82 4.03
CA GLY A 106 20.99 10.53 3.50
C GLY A 106 22.51 10.32 3.58
N ARG A 107 23.25 11.15 4.32
CA ARG A 107 24.69 10.89 4.56
C ARG A 107 24.91 9.52 5.19
N ARG A 108 25.70 8.68 4.53
CA ARG A 108 25.97 7.27 4.88
C ARG A 108 24.75 6.34 4.76
N MET A 109 23.72 6.77 4.05
CA MET A 109 22.60 5.92 3.64
C MET A 109 22.78 5.54 2.17
N SER A 110 22.20 4.40 1.76
CA SER A 110 21.92 4.17 0.35
C SER A 110 20.79 5.10 -0.14
N ASP A 111 20.67 5.25 -1.46
CA ASP A 111 19.56 5.94 -2.10
C ASP A 111 18.21 5.33 -1.67
N GLY A 112 18.17 4.01 -1.52
CA GLY A 112 16.98 3.28 -1.06
C GLY A 112 16.60 3.62 0.38
N GLN A 113 17.57 3.62 1.30
CA GLN A 113 17.34 4.02 2.69
C GLN A 113 16.88 5.48 2.79
N LEU A 114 17.49 6.39 2.02
CA LEU A 114 17.03 7.78 1.93
C LEU A 114 15.60 7.84 1.40
N LEU A 115 15.26 7.08 0.35
CA LEU A 115 13.90 7.06 -0.21
C LEU A 115 12.85 6.60 0.82
N SER A 116 13.17 5.61 1.66
CA SER A 116 12.30 5.18 2.76
C SER A 116 12.05 6.29 3.78
N VAL A 117 13.10 7.00 4.19
CA VAL A 117 12.99 8.16 5.10
C VAL A 117 12.14 9.26 4.47
N LEU A 118 12.38 9.58 3.20
CA LEU A 118 11.62 10.60 2.47
C LEU A 118 10.12 10.27 2.39
N GLN A 119 9.77 9.02 2.07
CA GLN A 119 8.38 8.55 2.06
C GLN A 119 7.70 8.78 3.42
N HIS A 120 8.43 8.50 4.50
CA HIS A 120 7.94 8.66 5.85
C HIS A 120 7.57 10.11 6.20
N HIS A 121 8.42 11.05 5.79
CA HIS A 121 8.25 12.48 5.99
C HIS A 121 7.38 13.15 4.92
N GLY A 122 6.59 12.37 4.17
CA GLY A 122 5.58 12.89 3.25
C GLY A 122 6.13 13.42 1.92
N VAL A 123 7.41 13.17 1.62
CA VAL A 123 7.98 13.49 0.31
C VAL A 123 7.42 12.50 -0.72
N PRO A 124 6.99 12.96 -1.92
CA PRO A 124 6.46 12.05 -2.92
C PRO A 124 7.49 11.05 -3.42
N THR A 125 7.27 9.75 -3.15
CA THR A 125 8.11 8.65 -3.65
C THR A 125 7.29 7.65 -4.45
N ARG A 126 7.97 6.68 -5.09
CA ARG A 126 7.30 5.56 -5.76
C ARG A 126 6.85 4.46 -4.79
N LEU A 127 7.34 4.46 -3.56
CA LEU A 127 6.98 3.49 -2.54
C LEU A 127 5.50 3.63 -2.20
N ILE A 128 4.85 2.51 -1.90
CA ILE A 128 3.47 2.49 -1.41
C ILE A 128 3.50 1.80 -0.06
N ASP A 129 3.02 2.49 0.99
CA ASP A 129 2.98 1.94 2.34
C ASP A 129 1.92 0.85 2.46
N PHE A 130 2.29 -0.25 3.08
CA PHE A 130 1.42 -1.32 3.48
C PHE A 130 1.73 -1.69 4.92
N SER A 131 0.81 -2.42 5.54
CA SER A 131 0.99 -3.04 6.85
C SER A 131 1.00 -4.55 6.68
N ARG A 132 1.82 -5.23 7.47
CA ARG A 132 1.80 -6.70 7.58
C ARG A 132 0.59 -7.22 8.36
N GLY A 133 -0.08 -6.35 9.13
CA GLY A 133 -1.30 -6.69 9.86
C GLY A 133 -2.55 -6.01 9.29
N PRO A 134 -3.70 -6.71 9.29
CA PRO A 134 -4.94 -6.17 8.74
C PRO A 134 -5.59 -5.13 9.64
N LEU A 135 -5.38 -5.15 10.97
CA LEU A 135 -6.00 -4.19 11.90
C LEU A 135 -5.34 -2.80 11.79
N GLU A 136 -4.02 -2.76 11.61
CA GLU A 136 -3.23 -1.55 11.37
C GLU A 136 -3.60 -0.95 10.02
N ALA A 137 -3.77 -1.79 8.99
CA ALA A 137 -4.31 -1.34 7.70
C ALA A 137 -5.75 -0.84 7.82
N LEU A 138 -6.59 -1.51 8.60
CA LEU A 138 -7.97 -1.12 8.82
C LEU A 138 -8.06 0.26 9.47
N TYR A 139 -7.19 0.56 10.45
CA TYR A 139 -7.05 1.89 11.04
C TYR A 139 -6.92 2.98 9.96
N PHE A 140 -6.02 2.83 8.99
CA PHE A 140 -5.86 3.82 7.91
C PHE A 140 -7.09 3.92 6.99
N ALA A 141 -7.84 2.83 6.84
CA ALA A 141 -9.06 2.84 6.04
C ALA A 141 -10.21 3.58 6.73
N VAL A 142 -10.19 3.64 8.06
CA VAL A 142 -11.20 4.31 8.88
C VAL A 142 -10.69 5.61 9.51
N GLU A 143 -9.45 6.03 9.26
CA GLU A 143 -8.88 7.25 9.82
C GLU A 143 -9.46 8.50 9.14
N GLY A 144 -10.33 9.21 9.88
CA GLY A 144 -10.98 10.43 9.44
C GLY A 144 -11.86 10.29 8.19
N ARG A 145 -12.21 11.45 7.60
CA ARG A 145 -13.12 11.57 6.44
C ARG A 145 -14.41 10.77 6.64
N ASP A 146 -15.10 11.03 7.74
CA ASP A 146 -16.25 10.26 8.23
C ASP A 146 -17.49 10.37 7.33
N ASP A 147 -17.45 11.28 6.36
CA ASP A 147 -18.45 11.54 5.34
C ASP A 147 -18.24 10.72 4.05
N THR A 148 -17.12 10.00 3.93
CA THR A 148 -16.77 9.21 2.74
C THR A 148 -16.42 7.78 3.08
N ASP A 149 -16.63 6.87 2.14
CA ASP A 149 -16.26 5.47 2.29
C ASP A 149 -14.74 5.29 2.30
N GLY A 150 -14.26 4.35 3.12
CA GLY A 150 -12.88 3.87 3.09
C GLY A 150 -12.70 2.66 2.18
N ARG A 151 -11.46 2.21 2.01
CA ARG A 151 -11.15 0.98 1.27
C ARG A 151 -9.96 0.28 1.88
N LEU A 152 -10.11 -1.03 2.10
CA LEU A 152 -9.02 -1.93 2.45
C LEU A 152 -8.57 -2.68 1.19
N PHE A 153 -7.25 -2.72 0.99
CA PHE A 153 -6.59 -3.49 -0.05
C PHE A 153 -5.85 -4.65 0.60
N ILE A 154 -5.93 -5.83 -0.03
CA ILE A 154 -5.16 -7.01 0.31
C ILE A 154 -4.35 -7.37 -0.93
N VAL A 155 -3.04 -7.50 -0.81
CA VAL A 155 -2.16 -7.80 -1.94
C VAL A 155 -1.25 -8.96 -1.57
N ARG A 156 -1.22 -9.96 -2.46
CA ARG A 156 -0.26 -11.07 -2.41
C ARG A 156 0.80 -10.86 -3.48
N ALA A 157 2.05 -10.62 -3.08
CA ALA A 157 3.18 -10.60 -4.01
C ALA A 157 3.66 -12.05 -4.25
N HIS A 158 3.61 -12.52 -5.50
CA HIS A 158 3.99 -13.90 -5.84
C HIS A 158 5.03 -13.97 -6.96
N GLY A 159 5.35 -12.84 -7.58
CA GLY A 159 6.34 -12.75 -8.63
C GLY A 159 5.96 -13.54 -9.89
N ARG A 160 6.91 -13.54 -10.82
CA ARG A 160 6.92 -14.27 -12.09
C ARG A 160 8.37 -14.63 -12.42
N THR A 161 8.55 -15.53 -13.39
CA THR A 161 9.86 -15.78 -14.00
C THR A 161 10.56 -14.52 -14.51
N THR A 162 9.80 -13.50 -14.93
CA THR A 162 10.35 -12.23 -15.43
C THR A 162 10.40 -11.12 -14.38
N SER A 163 10.00 -11.40 -13.13
CA SER A 163 10.16 -10.44 -12.04
C SER A 163 11.63 -10.40 -11.63
N ILE A 164 12.11 -9.22 -11.25
CA ILE A 164 13.46 -9.06 -10.70
C ILE A 164 13.54 -9.75 -9.34
N ALA A 165 12.54 -9.52 -8.49
CA ALA A 165 12.41 -10.14 -7.19
C ALA A 165 10.97 -10.04 -6.65
N THR A 166 10.65 -10.84 -5.64
CA THR A 166 9.42 -10.72 -4.83
C THR A 166 9.67 -9.98 -3.51
N THR A 167 10.92 -9.94 -3.06
CA THR A 167 11.40 -9.18 -1.91
C THR A 167 12.66 -8.41 -2.32
N MET A 168 12.82 -7.19 -1.83
CA MET A 168 13.94 -6.32 -2.20
C MET A 168 14.47 -5.60 -0.97
N THR A 169 15.80 -5.59 -0.81
CA THR A 169 16.46 -4.74 0.19
C THR A 169 16.77 -3.37 -0.41
N LEU A 170 16.65 -2.34 0.41
CA LEU A 170 17.03 -0.98 0.06
C LEU A 170 18.40 -0.59 0.59
N LYS A 171 19.09 -1.46 1.33
CA LYS A 171 20.47 -1.24 1.79
C LYS A 171 21.47 -1.35 0.65
N ALA A 172 22.66 -0.80 0.87
CA ALA A 172 23.75 -0.98 -0.06
C ALA A 172 24.16 -2.46 -0.15
N VAL A 173 24.30 -2.98 -1.37
CA VAL A 173 24.73 -4.36 -1.63
C VAL A 173 26.09 -4.31 -2.29
N ASN A 174 27.09 -4.99 -1.71
CA ASN A 174 28.47 -4.99 -2.22
C ASN A 174 29.07 -3.58 -2.41
N GLY A 175 28.68 -2.62 -1.56
CA GLY A 175 29.11 -1.22 -1.63
C GLY A 175 28.37 -0.36 -2.65
N ASP A 176 27.45 -0.93 -3.44
CA ASP A 176 26.56 -0.16 -4.32
C ASP A 176 25.40 0.41 -3.51
N ALA A 177 25.38 1.74 -3.38
CA ALA A 177 24.38 2.50 -2.66
C ALA A 177 23.19 2.93 -3.54
N SER A 178 23.20 2.61 -4.83
CA SER A 178 22.16 3.04 -5.77
C SER A 178 20.84 2.30 -5.56
N LEU A 179 19.75 2.86 -6.12
CA LEU A 179 18.46 2.17 -6.13
C LEU A 179 18.57 0.84 -6.91
N PRO A 180 17.99 -0.27 -6.40
CA PRO A 180 18.04 -1.57 -7.08
C PRO A 180 17.46 -1.58 -8.50
N TRP A 181 16.55 -0.64 -8.80
CA TRP A 181 15.91 -0.48 -10.11
C TRP A 181 16.52 0.63 -10.98
N SER A 182 17.62 1.27 -10.57
CA SER A 182 18.20 2.43 -11.25
C SER A 182 18.55 2.17 -12.73
N SER A 183 19.06 0.96 -13.02
CA SER A 183 19.39 0.50 -14.37
C SER A 183 18.16 0.08 -15.18
N TYR A 184 17.17 -0.53 -14.53
CA TYR A 184 15.97 -1.04 -15.20
C TYR A 184 14.97 0.06 -15.54
N ALA A 185 14.73 1.01 -14.63
CA ALA A 185 13.69 2.04 -14.79
C ALA A 185 13.97 3.05 -15.92
N ARG A 186 15.20 3.06 -16.46
CA ARG A 186 15.56 3.87 -17.65
C ARG A 186 15.25 3.15 -18.96
N GLY A 187 14.97 1.84 -18.91
CA GLY A 187 14.46 1.00 -19.98
C GLY A 187 15.44 0.70 -21.13
N SER A 188 15.05 -0.30 -21.93
CA SER A 188 15.39 -0.40 -23.36
C SER A 188 14.09 -0.21 -24.17
N GLU A 189 14.16 0.30 -25.40
CA GLU A 189 12.97 0.69 -26.20
C GLU A 189 12.03 -0.46 -26.63
N ARG A 190 12.30 -1.73 -26.27
CA ARG A 190 11.52 -2.91 -26.70
C ARG A 190 11.06 -3.82 -25.54
N ALA A 191 10.07 -4.67 -25.86
CA ALA A 191 9.34 -5.69 -25.07
C ALA A 191 9.68 -5.92 -23.58
N ALA A 192 8.63 -5.97 -22.75
CA ALA A 192 8.61 -6.43 -21.35
C ALA A 192 9.86 -6.15 -20.49
N ASP A 193 10.02 -4.90 -20.07
CA ASP A 193 10.98 -4.52 -19.03
C ASP A 193 10.71 -5.29 -17.71
N PRO A 194 11.67 -6.11 -17.21
CA PRO A 194 11.55 -6.86 -15.95
C PRO A 194 11.06 -6.01 -14.78
N TRP A 195 11.39 -4.72 -14.77
CA TRP A 195 10.94 -3.80 -13.74
C TRP A 195 9.42 -3.60 -13.75
N THR A 196 8.82 -3.42 -14.94
CA THR A 196 7.36 -3.37 -15.11
C THR A 196 6.67 -4.71 -14.81
N GLN A 197 7.46 -5.78 -14.65
CA GLN A 197 6.99 -7.11 -14.27
C GLN A 197 7.25 -7.42 -12.80
N THR A 198 7.68 -6.44 -12.01
CA THR A 198 8.06 -6.62 -10.60
C THR A 198 7.06 -5.93 -9.68
N VAL A 199 6.65 -6.64 -8.63
CA VAL A 199 6.01 -6.09 -7.44
C VAL A 199 6.74 -6.75 -6.28
N ALA A 200 7.58 -5.98 -5.60
CA ALA A 200 8.45 -6.46 -4.54
C ALA A 200 8.03 -5.87 -3.20
N LEU A 201 8.09 -6.72 -2.17
CA LEU A 201 8.02 -6.33 -0.77
C LEU A 201 9.36 -5.77 -0.36
N VAL A 202 9.33 -4.65 0.35
CA VAL A 202 10.52 -4.03 0.92
C VAL A 202 10.27 -3.82 2.40
N ASP A 203 11.01 -4.54 3.22
CA ASP A 203 11.03 -4.25 4.64
C ASP A 203 11.84 -2.97 4.87
N PRO A 204 11.32 -2.01 5.64
CA PRO A 204 12.02 -0.78 5.95
C PRO A 204 13.17 -0.96 6.93
N GLU A 205 13.33 -2.17 7.50
CA GLU A 205 14.37 -2.51 8.46
C GLU A 205 14.42 -1.55 9.68
N ASP A 206 13.24 -1.19 10.18
CA ASP A 206 13.00 -0.41 11.41
C ASP A 206 13.71 0.95 11.47
N LEU A 207 13.91 1.59 10.32
CA LEU A 207 14.54 2.93 10.22
C LEU A 207 13.80 4.04 10.97
N ASP A 208 12.50 3.84 11.26
CA ASP A 208 11.64 4.85 11.88
C ASP A 208 10.60 4.19 12.82
N PRO A 209 10.41 4.68 14.06
CA PRO A 209 9.47 4.13 15.03
C PRO A 209 8.02 4.04 14.56
N ARG A 210 7.56 4.98 13.73
CA ARG A 210 6.23 4.93 13.14
C ARG A 210 6.13 3.78 12.14
N MET A 211 7.19 3.41 11.43
CA MET A 211 7.14 2.21 10.58
C MET A 211 6.98 0.93 11.40
N VAL A 212 7.68 0.83 12.53
CA VAL A 212 7.54 -0.31 13.46
C VAL A 212 6.11 -0.40 13.98
N ALA A 213 5.57 0.71 14.48
CA ALA A 213 4.24 0.74 15.07
C ALA A 213 3.12 0.41 14.06
N GLN A 214 3.33 0.76 12.79
CA GLN A 214 2.40 0.46 11.70
C GLN A 214 2.56 -0.95 11.13
N ARG A 215 3.53 -1.74 11.63
CA ARG A 215 4.04 -2.98 11.03
C ARG A 215 4.29 -2.80 9.54
N GLY A 216 4.97 -1.70 9.24
CA GLY A 216 5.11 -1.14 7.90
C GLY A 216 5.96 -2.00 6.99
N VAL A 217 5.53 -2.11 5.75
CA VAL A 217 6.24 -2.72 4.63
C VAL A 217 5.92 -1.91 3.39
N PHE A 218 6.86 -1.71 2.49
CA PHE A 218 6.57 -1.04 1.22
C PHE A 218 6.31 -2.05 0.11
N LEU A 219 5.44 -1.67 -0.82
CA LEU A 219 5.43 -2.25 -2.17
C LEU A 219 6.12 -1.33 -3.15
N VAL A 220 6.95 -1.92 -4.01
CA VAL A 220 7.64 -1.21 -5.09
C VAL A 220 7.67 -2.04 -6.38
N GLY A 221 7.73 -1.36 -7.51
CA GLY A 221 7.74 -1.99 -8.84
C GLY A 221 7.68 -0.95 -9.95
N GLY A 222 7.86 -1.42 -11.19
CA GLY A 222 7.72 -0.58 -12.37
C GLY A 222 6.26 -0.28 -12.70
N LEU A 223 6.05 0.85 -13.37
CA LEU A 223 4.74 1.38 -13.68
C LEU A 223 3.89 0.36 -14.45
N ASN A 224 2.69 0.15 -13.95
CA ASN A 224 1.72 -0.75 -14.53
C ASN A 224 1.34 -0.29 -15.95
N ARG A 225 1.37 -1.22 -16.88
CA ARG A 225 1.01 -1.00 -18.28
C ARG A 225 0.41 -2.26 -18.87
N ARG A 226 -0.39 -2.10 -19.91
CA ARG A 226 -0.88 -3.24 -20.69
C ARG A 226 0.30 -3.98 -21.33
N SER A 227 0.33 -5.29 -21.14
CA SER A 227 1.23 -6.24 -21.81
C SER A 227 0.47 -7.51 -22.15
N ALA A 228 1.09 -8.40 -22.94
CA ALA A 228 0.48 -9.69 -23.27
C ALA A 228 0.08 -10.44 -21.99
N GLY A 229 -1.16 -10.92 -21.92
CA GLY A 229 -1.72 -11.63 -20.76
C GLY A 229 -2.10 -10.75 -19.56
N ARG A 230 -1.96 -9.41 -19.62
CA ARG A 230 -2.35 -8.49 -18.55
C ARG A 230 -3.56 -7.66 -18.95
N SER A 231 -4.75 -8.22 -18.74
CA SER A 231 -6.02 -7.53 -18.94
C SER A 231 -6.71 -7.26 -17.61
N MET A 232 -7.05 -6.00 -17.34
CA MET A 232 -7.91 -5.65 -16.21
C MET A 232 -9.37 -5.81 -16.64
N LEU A 233 -10.01 -6.87 -16.16
CA LEU A 233 -11.37 -7.23 -16.53
C LEU A 233 -12.33 -6.91 -15.38
N TYR A 234 -13.52 -6.42 -15.72
CA TYR A 234 -14.61 -6.23 -14.77
C TYR A 234 -15.93 -6.64 -15.40
N LYS A 235 -16.94 -6.97 -14.58
CA LYS A 235 -18.30 -7.19 -15.06
C LYS A 235 -19.09 -5.88 -15.00
N PRO A 236 -19.65 -5.37 -16.11
CA PRO A 236 -20.52 -4.20 -16.08
C PRO A 236 -21.76 -4.43 -15.20
N ALA A 237 -22.30 -3.35 -14.63
CA ALA A 237 -23.56 -3.42 -13.90
C ALA A 237 -24.68 -4.00 -14.77
N GLY A 238 -25.41 -4.99 -14.26
CA GLY A 238 -26.48 -5.68 -14.99
C GLY A 238 -26.01 -6.79 -15.94
N SER A 239 -24.70 -7.06 -16.05
CA SER A 239 -24.17 -8.17 -16.87
C SER A 239 -23.69 -9.33 -15.99
N ALA A 240 -24.37 -10.48 -16.08
CA ALA A 240 -23.94 -11.70 -15.38
C ALA A 240 -22.78 -12.43 -16.09
N THR A 241 -22.74 -12.37 -17.42
CA THR A 241 -21.89 -13.23 -18.27
C THR A 241 -20.79 -12.47 -19.01
N ALA A 242 -21.03 -11.24 -19.46
CA ALA A 242 -20.03 -10.49 -20.24
C ALA A 242 -19.03 -9.77 -19.32
N SER A 243 -17.74 -10.00 -19.56
CA SER A 243 -16.64 -9.24 -18.96
C SER A 243 -16.18 -8.13 -19.92
N THR A 244 -15.87 -6.97 -19.39
CA THR A 244 -15.36 -5.82 -20.14
C THR A 244 -13.93 -5.53 -19.71
N GLN A 245 -13.10 -5.17 -20.69
CA GLN A 245 -11.72 -4.77 -20.45
C GLN A 245 -11.64 -3.26 -20.16
N LEU A 246 -10.91 -2.88 -19.11
CA LEU A 246 -10.57 -1.49 -18.84
C LEU A 246 -9.63 -0.95 -19.92
N ALA A 247 -9.78 0.33 -20.27
CA ALA A 247 -8.88 0.99 -21.21
C ALA A 247 -7.43 1.01 -20.67
N ALA A 248 -6.44 0.75 -21.53
CA ALA A 248 -5.05 0.51 -21.12
C ALA A 248 -4.39 1.73 -20.44
N GLU A 249 -4.79 2.92 -20.86
CA GLU A 249 -4.37 4.21 -20.33
C GLU A 249 -4.79 4.45 -18.88
N LEU A 250 -5.80 3.72 -18.39
CA LEU A 250 -6.33 3.81 -17.02
C LEU A 250 -5.69 2.79 -16.06
N TYR A 251 -4.86 1.87 -16.54
CA TYR A 251 -4.29 0.81 -15.69
C TYR A 251 -3.46 1.37 -14.54
N ALA A 252 -2.61 2.34 -14.84
CA ALA A 252 -1.77 3.01 -13.84
C ALA A 252 -2.59 3.92 -12.91
N ASP A 253 -3.75 4.41 -13.37
CA ASP A 253 -4.69 5.18 -12.55
C ASP A 253 -5.42 4.26 -11.54
N VAL A 254 -5.67 2.97 -11.87
CA VAL A 254 -6.18 1.95 -10.93
C VAL A 254 -5.11 1.53 -9.93
N THR A 255 -3.93 1.16 -10.42
CA THR A 255 -2.77 0.81 -9.61
C THR A 255 -1.50 1.12 -10.36
N SER A 256 -0.58 1.85 -9.72
CA SER A 256 0.72 2.15 -10.34
C SER A 256 1.61 0.90 -10.43
N LEU A 257 1.29 -0.17 -9.70
CA LEU A 257 2.00 -1.45 -9.71
C LEU A 257 1.24 -2.51 -10.50
N GLY A 258 1.96 -3.50 -11.04
CA GLY A 258 1.40 -4.61 -11.81
C GLY A 258 0.59 -5.61 -10.97
N ILE A 259 -0.50 -5.17 -10.34
CA ILE A 259 -1.36 -5.96 -9.46
C ILE A 259 -2.64 -6.34 -10.21
N ASN A 260 -2.98 -7.63 -10.20
CA ASN A 260 -4.25 -8.12 -10.74
C ASN A 260 -5.35 -8.04 -9.68
N PHE A 261 -6.15 -6.99 -9.69
CA PHE A 261 -7.34 -6.94 -8.85
C PHE A 261 -8.41 -7.89 -9.37
N THR A 262 -8.94 -8.74 -8.49
CA THR A 262 -9.91 -9.78 -8.85
C THR A 262 -10.84 -10.10 -7.69
N THR A 263 -11.91 -10.84 -7.97
CA THR A 263 -12.73 -11.48 -6.93
C THR A 263 -12.46 -12.98 -6.80
N THR A 264 -11.57 -13.54 -7.63
CA THR A 264 -11.16 -14.94 -7.57
C THR A 264 -10.12 -15.11 -6.47
N VAL A 265 -10.28 -16.14 -5.64
CA VAL A 265 -9.39 -16.42 -4.49
C VAL A 265 -8.52 -17.67 -4.68
N HIS A 266 -8.60 -18.31 -5.85
CA HIS A 266 -7.81 -19.48 -6.22
C HIS A 266 -6.40 -19.08 -6.73
N GLU A 267 -5.74 -20.03 -7.42
CA GLU A 267 -4.38 -19.90 -7.96
C GLU A 267 -4.12 -18.53 -8.62
N PRO A 268 -2.96 -17.90 -8.30
CA PRO A 268 -2.63 -16.61 -8.87
C PRO A 268 -2.59 -16.63 -10.40
N HIS A 269 -3.07 -15.56 -11.02
CA HIS A 269 -2.97 -15.44 -12.45
C HIS A 269 -1.50 -15.27 -12.85
N GLN A 270 -0.92 -16.33 -13.41
CA GLN A 270 0.51 -16.42 -13.71
C GLN A 270 1.05 -15.15 -14.39
N SER A 271 0.35 -14.55 -15.38
CA SER A 271 0.76 -13.33 -16.10
C SER A 271 1.00 -12.06 -15.25
N TRP A 272 0.59 -12.05 -13.98
CA TRP A 272 0.78 -10.92 -13.06
C TRP A 272 1.79 -11.29 -11.95
N PRO A 273 2.58 -10.34 -11.43
CA PRO A 273 3.51 -10.57 -10.32
C PRO A 273 2.83 -10.47 -8.95
N ALA A 274 1.61 -9.96 -8.90
CA ALA A 274 0.85 -9.84 -7.68
C ALA A 274 -0.66 -9.96 -7.97
N SER A 275 -1.37 -10.48 -6.97
CA SER A 275 -2.83 -10.56 -6.95
C SER A 275 -3.36 -9.61 -5.88
N GLY A 276 -4.47 -8.95 -6.16
CA GLY A 276 -5.06 -7.95 -5.29
C GLY A 276 -6.56 -8.18 -5.07
N TRP A 277 -7.01 -7.85 -3.88
CA TRP A 277 -8.42 -7.85 -3.49
C TRP A 277 -8.75 -6.54 -2.77
N THR A 278 -10.01 -6.19 -2.77
CA THR A 278 -10.47 -4.94 -2.16
C THR A 278 -11.78 -5.12 -1.42
N ILE A 279 -11.90 -4.43 -0.29
CA ILE A 279 -13.11 -4.34 0.53
C ILE A 279 -13.41 -2.86 0.68
N GLN A 280 -14.55 -2.39 0.17
CA GLN A 280 -14.99 -1.02 0.43
C GLN A 280 -15.66 -0.96 1.81
N ILE A 281 -15.31 0.04 2.60
CA ILE A 281 -15.77 0.24 3.98
C ILE A 281 -16.73 1.43 3.98
N PRO A 282 -18.04 1.22 4.16
CA PRO A 282 -19.01 2.29 4.31
C PRO A 282 -18.59 3.31 5.38
N SER A 283 -18.81 4.59 5.10
CA SER A 283 -18.52 5.70 6.03
C SER A 283 -19.10 5.46 7.43
N ALA A 284 -20.33 4.93 7.49
CA ALA A 284 -21.03 4.58 8.74
C ALA A 284 -20.32 3.52 9.59
N TRP A 285 -19.44 2.70 9.01
CA TRP A 285 -18.69 1.66 9.73
C TRP A 285 -17.41 2.19 10.37
N LYS A 286 -16.94 3.37 9.95
CA LYS A 286 -15.64 3.90 10.38
C LYS A 286 -15.54 4.14 11.88
N SER A 287 -16.51 4.87 12.46
CA SER A 287 -16.45 5.21 13.90
C SER A 287 -16.50 3.96 14.79
N PRO A 288 -17.47 3.02 14.62
CA PRO A 288 -17.50 1.81 15.44
C PRO A 288 -16.21 0.97 15.36
N ILE A 289 -15.60 0.89 14.17
CA ILE A 289 -14.34 0.17 13.98
C ILE A 289 -13.18 0.88 14.69
N ARG A 290 -13.10 2.22 14.59
CA ARG A 290 -12.09 3.00 15.32
C ARG A 290 -12.19 2.80 16.83
N ASP A 291 -13.39 2.79 17.38
CA ASP A 291 -13.60 2.61 18.81
C ASP A 291 -13.09 1.24 19.28
N ARG A 292 -13.31 0.20 18.46
CA ARG A 292 -12.77 -1.15 18.72
C ARG A 292 -11.26 -1.21 18.61
N LEU A 293 -10.66 -0.59 17.59
CA LEU A 293 -9.21 -0.48 17.43
C LEU A 293 -8.56 0.21 18.63
N ALA A 294 -9.17 1.27 19.14
CA ALA A 294 -8.71 1.99 20.32
C ALA A 294 -8.85 1.17 21.61
N GLY A 295 -9.84 0.27 21.68
CA GLY A 295 -10.10 -0.61 22.83
C GLY A 295 -9.28 -1.90 22.88
N LEU A 296 -8.42 -2.17 21.89
CA LEU A 296 -7.52 -3.33 21.91
C LEU A 296 -6.51 -3.24 23.08
N PRO A 297 -6.03 -4.38 23.63
CA PRO A 297 -4.99 -4.38 24.67
C PRO A 297 -3.74 -3.62 24.23
N GLU A 298 -3.30 -3.86 22.99
CA GLU A 298 -2.36 -2.99 22.27
C GLU A 298 -3.20 -2.06 21.38
N SER A 299 -3.54 -0.89 21.92
CA SER A 299 -4.48 0.02 21.26
C SER A 299 -3.92 0.54 19.92
N ILE A 300 -4.74 0.51 18.88
CA ILE A 300 -4.44 1.10 17.59
C ILE A 300 -5.19 2.43 17.48
N ARG A 301 -4.47 3.53 17.77
CA ARG A 301 -4.97 4.91 17.78
C ARG A 301 -3.95 5.83 17.13
N ARG A 302 -4.29 7.11 16.93
CA ARG A 302 -3.41 8.08 16.29
C ARG A 302 -2.00 8.11 16.90
N ASP A 303 -1.89 8.25 18.20
CA ASP A 303 -0.57 8.41 18.84
C ASP A 303 0.24 7.11 18.89
N THR A 304 -0.41 5.94 18.77
CA THR A 304 0.30 4.67 18.64
C THR A 304 0.69 4.39 17.20
N MET A 305 -0.11 4.83 16.22
CA MET A 305 0.18 4.67 14.79
C MET A 305 1.09 5.78 14.22
N TYR A 306 1.18 6.93 14.89
CA TYR A 306 2.05 8.05 14.56
C TYR A 306 2.78 8.53 15.82
N PRO A 307 3.66 7.71 16.41
CA PRO A 307 4.38 8.08 17.62
C PRO A 307 5.13 9.40 17.41
N PRO A 308 4.80 10.48 18.14
CA PRO A 308 5.45 11.76 17.95
C PRO A 308 6.75 11.78 18.77
N VAL A 309 7.77 11.05 18.29
CA VAL A 309 9.01 10.76 19.03
C VAL A 309 9.65 12.03 19.62
N ASP A 310 9.68 13.12 18.85
CA ASP A 310 10.23 14.41 19.28
C ASP A 310 9.40 15.07 20.41
N GLU A 311 8.09 14.82 20.46
CA GLU A 311 7.18 15.37 21.47
C GLU A 311 7.12 14.49 22.73
N VAL A 312 7.22 13.16 22.59
CA VAL A 312 7.20 12.19 23.70
C VAL A 312 8.46 12.31 24.57
N ALA A 313 9.58 12.77 24.02
CA ALA A 313 10.79 13.04 24.80
C ALA A 313 10.52 13.97 26.00
N ARG A 314 9.66 14.98 25.82
CA ARG A 314 9.28 15.89 26.90
C ARG A 314 8.48 15.18 28.00
N LEU A 315 7.52 14.33 27.60
CA LEU A 315 6.71 13.55 28.55
C LEU A 315 7.55 12.54 29.31
N ALA A 316 8.46 11.82 28.62
CA ALA A 316 9.35 10.86 29.23
C ALA A 316 10.28 11.52 30.26
N ASN A 317 10.88 12.67 29.89
CA ASN A 317 11.73 13.43 30.81
C ASN A 317 10.93 13.94 32.02
N TYR A 318 9.69 14.40 31.82
CA TYR A 318 8.82 14.78 32.93
C TYR A 318 8.52 13.60 33.87
N ALA A 319 8.14 12.44 33.33
CA ALA A 319 7.83 11.26 34.12
C ALA A 319 9.04 10.78 34.97
N VAL A 320 10.25 10.81 34.39
CA VAL A 320 11.49 10.50 35.11
C VAL A 320 11.72 11.50 36.25
N LEU A 321 11.56 12.80 35.99
CA LEU A 321 11.74 13.82 37.02
C LEU A 321 10.69 13.71 38.14
N GLU A 322 9.46 13.33 37.80
CA GLU A 322 8.39 13.11 38.78
C GLU A 322 8.72 11.92 39.69
N ASP A 323 9.11 10.77 39.12
CA ASP A 323 9.46 9.56 39.86
C ASP A 323 10.66 9.79 40.80
N LEU A 324 11.72 10.45 40.31
CA LEU A 324 12.88 10.81 41.12
C LEU A 324 12.53 11.78 42.25
N ALA A 325 11.59 12.71 42.02
CA ALA A 325 11.12 13.64 43.05
C ALA A 325 10.25 12.94 44.12
N GLN A 326 9.54 11.86 43.77
CA GLN A 326 8.79 11.04 44.71
C GLN A 326 9.71 10.11 45.52
N GLY A 327 10.74 9.53 44.90
CA GLY A 327 11.75 8.70 45.57
C GLY A 327 12.66 9.47 46.53
N SER A 328 12.81 10.78 46.35
CA SER A 328 13.62 11.66 47.22
C SER A 328 12.88 12.13 48.48
N ARG A 329 11.61 11.74 48.67
CA ARG A 329 10.75 12.10 49.81
C ARG A 329 10.56 10.95 50.83
N LEU A 330 11.33 9.87 50.70
CA LEU A 330 11.42 8.75 51.65
C LEU A 330 12.78 8.77 52.34
#